data_AF-A0A7S3PLM7-F1
#
_entry.id   AF-A0A7S3PLM7-F1
#
_cell.length_a   1.000
_cell.length_b   1.000
_cell.length_c   1.000
_cell.angle_alpha   90.00
_cell.angle_beta   90.00
_cell.angle_gamma   90.00
#
_symmetry.space_group_name_H-M   'P 1'
#
loop_
_entity.id
_entity.type
_entity.pdbx_description
1 polymer ?
#
loop_
_entity_poly.entity_id
_entity_poly.type
_entity_poly.pdbx_seq_one_letter_code
_entity_poly.pdbx_strand_id
1 'polypeptide(L)'
;SDADDFHFHGSEDESLLRGHENHNHDKEDLRIPTIGGKNGSHNGKVNHYGAIKIDDTSSQEEFSLDVIEEFELRIMNEAKRVQEFYQKHLDECNFQIEKLQETRPFSRGKFRNRVTLESIKWACIEVYRRLNQLHSYTILNYTAFVKIIKKHDKATGLKKKKHLMQMVHQYKSGFCDAPELLEQMNTMENFVADLFYRGNVVQARSELLVKYMPVNSWEMMHTGMRVGILIVLFLWVFWNIVTEIRLIPDSEGTPSEI
;
A
#
# COMPACT_ATOMS: atom_id res chain seq x y z
N SER A 1 61.83 -1.44 -57.50
CA SER A 1 61.89 -1.94 -56.13
C SER A 1 60.54 -2.49 -55.78
N ASP A 2 60.45 -3.83 -55.89
CA ASP A 2 59.87 -4.79 -54.94
C ASP A 2 58.46 -4.45 -54.42
N ALA A 3 57.37 -5.09 -54.87
CA ALA A 3 57.04 -6.53 -54.93
C ALA A 3 56.86 -7.19 -53.54
N ASP A 4 55.86 -8.07 -53.52
CA ASP A 4 55.48 -9.08 -52.51
C ASP A 4 54.40 -8.63 -51.50
N ASP A 5 53.11 -8.97 -51.68
CA ASP A 5 52.46 -10.29 -51.79
C ASP A 5 52.25 -10.95 -50.42
N PHE A 6 50.98 -11.09 -50.02
CA PHE A 6 50.48 -12.29 -49.35
C PHE A 6 48.95 -12.36 -49.44
N HIS A 7 48.50 -13.05 -50.48
CA HIS A 7 47.23 -13.76 -50.56
C HIS A 7 47.13 -14.87 -49.49
N PHE A 8 45.95 -15.16 -48.94
CA PHE A 8 45.10 -16.32 -49.33
C PHE A 8 44.20 -16.89 -48.21
N HIS A 9 42.93 -17.13 -48.62
CA HIS A 9 41.88 -18.09 -48.19
C HIS A 9 41.44 -18.20 -46.72
N GLY A 10 40.13 -18.24 -46.42
CA GLY A 10 39.11 -19.15 -46.98
C GLY A 10 39.21 -20.46 -46.19
N SER A 11 38.19 -21.05 -45.56
CA SER A 11 36.82 -21.35 -45.97
C SER A 11 36.16 -22.04 -44.76
N GLU A 12 34.90 -21.74 -44.46
CA GLU A 12 33.78 -22.69 -44.54
C GLU A 12 33.79 -23.88 -43.54
N ASP A 13 32.69 -23.92 -42.80
CA ASP A 13 31.81 -25.09 -42.62
C ASP A 13 31.66 -25.82 -41.27
N GLU A 14 30.35 -26.04 -41.03
CA GLU A 14 29.69 -27.13 -40.32
C GLU A 14 29.73 -27.21 -38.78
N SER A 15 28.65 -26.65 -38.22
CA SER A 15 27.52 -27.39 -37.64
C SER A 15 27.73 -28.68 -36.82
N LEU A 16 26.93 -28.73 -35.74
CA LEU A 16 26.27 -29.89 -35.12
C LEU A 16 26.90 -30.57 -33.88
N LEU A 17 26.16 -30.37 -32.77
CA LEU A 17 25.88 -31.28 -31.63
C LEU A 17 27.03 -31.44 -30.62
N ARG A 18 26.86 -31.26 -29.30
CA ARG A 18 25.85 -31.90 -28.42
C ARG A 18 26.04 -31.39 -26.97
N GLY A 19 24.95 -31.36 -26.19
CA GLY A 19 24.96 -31.61 -24.73
C GLY A 19 25.13 -30.38 -23.82
N HIS A 20 24.05 -29.79 -23.30
CA HIS A 20 23.52 -30.04 -21.94
C HIS A 20 24.56 -29.85 -20.81
N GLU A 21 24.50 -28.72 -20.11
CA GLU A 21 24.47 -28.73 -18.64
C GLU A 21 23.95 -27.40 -18.07
N ASN A 22 23.14 -27.56 -17.03
CA ASN A 22 22.35 -26.55 -16.35
C ASN A 22 23.22 -25.57 -15.55
N HIS A 23 22.86 -24.29 -15.53
CA HIS A 23 22.90 -23.58 -14.25
C HIS A 23 21.73 -22.59 -14.13
N ASN A 24 20.93 -22.90 -13.12
CA ASN A 24 19.73 -22.23 -12.66
C ASN A 24 20.19 -21.27 -11.57
N HIS A 25 19.91 -19.97 -11.67
CA HIS A 25 19.96 -19.07 -10.52
C HIS A 25 18.89 -17.98 -10.66
N ASP A 26 17.81 -18.22 -9.91
CA ASP A 26 17.07 -17.29 -9.06
C ASP A 26 16.40 -16.07 -9.69
N LYS A 27 15.17 -16.33 -10.12
CA LYS A 27 14.07 -15.36 -10.04
C LYS A 27 13.63 -15.28 -8.58
N GLU A 28 13.99 -14.20 -7.88
CA GLU A 28 13.34 -13.87 -6.61
C GLU A 28 11.91 -13.38 -6.87
N ASP A 29 10.98 -14.33 -6.76
CA ASP A 29 9.56 -14.11 -6.55
C ASP A 29 9.37 -13.28 -5.26
N LEU A 30 9.06 -11.98 -5.38
CA LEU A 30 8.58 -11.17 -4.27
C LEU A 30 7.12 -11.55 -3.95
N ARG A 31 6.93 -12.77 -3.44
CA ARG A 31 5.66 -13.25 -2.89
C ARG A 31 5.42 -12.55 -1.56
N ILE A 32 4.30 -11.83 -1.48
CA ILE A 32 3.74 -11.32 -0.23
C ILE A 32 3.57 -12.51 0.75
N PRO A 33 4.18 -12.48 1.94
CA PRO A 33 4.11 -13.60 2.88
C PRO A 33 2.68 -13.75 3.40
N THR A 34 2.13 -14.96 3.22
CA THR A 34 0.87 -15.38 3.85
C THR A 34 1.18 -15.84 5.27
N ILE A 35 0.72 -15.09 6.27
CA ILE A 35 0.76 -15.51 7.67
C ILE A 35 -0.28 -16.62 7.85
N GLY A 36 0.21 -17.85 7.96
CA GLY A 36 -0.56 -19.05 8.28
C GLY A 36 -0.78 -19.20 9.79
N GLY A 37 -2.04 -19.38 10.18
CA GLY A 37 -2.44 -19.97 11.46
C GLY A 37 -3.10 -21.32 11.19
N LYS A 38 -2.54 -22.39 11.75
CA LYS A 38 -3.04 -23.77 11.65
C LYS A 38 -4.14 -24.04 12.69
N ASN A 39 -5.15 -24.77 12.22
CA ASN A 39 -5.94 -25.85 12.84
C ASN A 39 -6.80 -25.60 14.09
N GLY A 40 -8.09 -25.87 13.89
CA GLY A 40 -9.08 -26.15 14.93
C GLY A 40 -10.33 -26.76 14.31
N SER A 41 -10.29 -28.06 14.01
CA SER A 41 -11.46 -28.90 13.74
C SER A 41 -12.26 -29.01 15.04
N HIS A 42 -13.57 -28.77 15.05
CA HIS A 42 -14.57 -29.44 15.91
C HIS A 42 -16.01 -29.11 15.43
N ASN A 43 -16.64 -30.15 14.88
CA ASN A 43 -17.99 -30.65 15.15
C ASN A 43 -19.23 -29.71 15.17
N GLY A 44 -20.11 -29.94 14.19
CA GLY A 44 -21.51 -30.31 14.39
C GLY A 44 -22.42 -29.40 15.22
N LYS A 45 -23.28 -28.66 14.52
CA LYS A 45 -24.72 -28.51 14.85
C LYS A 45 -25.47 -27.97 13.63
N VAL A 46 -26.21 -28.86 12.99
CA VAL A 46 -27.19 -28.54 11.95
C VAL A 46 -28.40 -27.97 12.68
N ASN A 47 -28.65 -26.66 12.55
CA ASN A 47 -29.89 -26.08 13.05
C ASN A 47 -31.01 -26.39 12.06
N HIS A 48 -31.93 -27.20 12.55
CA HIS A 48 -33.18 -27.58 11.92
C HIS A 48 -34.13 -26.36 11.99
N TYR A 49 -34.32 -25.66 10.88
CA TYR A 49 -35.46 -24.76 10.73
C TYR A 49 -36.52 -25.49 9.93
N GLY A 50 -37.68 -25.62 10.58
CA GLY A 50 -38.84 -26.34 10.09
C GLY A 50 -39.32 -25.81 8.74
N ALA A 51 -39.83 -26.75 7.95
CA ALA A 51 -40.51 -26.49 6.71
C ALA A 51 -41.69 -25.54 6.93
N ILE A 52 -41.56 -24.30 6.43
CA ILE A 52 -42.68 -23.46 6.06
C ILE A 52 -42.67 -23.45 4.53
N LYS A 53 -43.58 -24.22 3.93
CA LYS A 53 -43.89 -24.11 2.51
C LYS A 53 -44.66 -22.80 2.33
N ILE A 54 -44.02 -21.78 1.78
CA ILE A 54 -44.67 -20.62 1.17
C ILE A 54 -44.09 -20.49 -0.24
N ASP A 55 -44.99 -20.45 -1.20
CA ASP A 55 -44.78 -20.44 -2.65
C ASP A 55 -44.37 -19.03 -3.13
N ASP A 56 -43.30 -18.47 -2.56
CA ASP A 56 -42.73 -17.13 -2.85
C ASP A 56 -41.24 -17.21 -3.22
N THR A 57 -40.84 -18.29 -3.91
CA THR A 57 -39.41 -18.55 -4.21
C THR A 57 -38.84 -17.56 -5.22
N SER A 58 -39.63 -17.07 -6.19
CA SER A 58 -39.09 -16.16 -7.21
C SER A 58 -38.72 -14.78 -6.65
N SER A 59 -39.53 -14.22 -5.75
CA SER A 59 -39.29 -12.88 -5.19
C SER A 59 -38.17 -12.86 -4.15
N GLN A 60 -37.94 -13.94 -3.40
CA GLN A 60 -36.78 -14.07 -2.51
C GLN A 60 -35.46 -14.31 -3.27
N GLU A 61 -35.49 -15.11 -4.34
CA GLU A 61 -34.31 -15.33 -5.18
C GLU A 61 -33.93 -14.05 -5.95
N GLU A 62 -34.90 -13.34 -6.50
CA GLU A 62 -34.72 -12.07 -7.21
C GLU A 62 -34.15 -10.97 -6.29
N PHE A 63 -34.70 -10.82 -5.07
CA PHE A 63 -34.15 -9.89 -4.07
C PHE A 63 -32.72 -10.26 -3.63
N SER A 64 -32.41 -11.56 -3.54
CA SER A 64 -31.06 -12.00 -3.19
C SER A 64 -30.03 -11.72 -4.28
N LEU A 65 -30.43 -11.80 -5.55
CA LEU A 65 -29.58 -11.51 -6.70
C LEU A 65 -29.28 -10.01 -6.83
N ASP A 66 -30.29 -9.15 -6.65
CA ASP A 66 -30.13 -7.69 -6.66
C ASP A 66 -29.11 -7.21 -5.63
N VAL A 67 -29.15 -7.75 -4.41
CA VAL A 67 -28.21 -7.39 -3.33
C VAL A 67 -26.78 -7.79 -3.67
N ILE A 68 -26.60 -8.92 -4.38
CA ILE A 68 -25.27 -9.39 -4.78
C ILE A 68 -24.73 -8.53 -5.94
N GLU A 69 -25.57 -8.21 -6.91
CA GLU A 69 -25.19 -7.33 -8.04
C GLU A 69 -24.84 -5.92 -7.54
N GLU A 70 -25.60 -5.40 -6.58
CA GLU A 70 -25.29 -4.12 -5.93
C GLU A 70 -23.92 -4.15 -5.25
N PHE A 71 -23.57 -5.25 -4.57
CA PHE A 71 -22.26 -5.43 -3.96
C PHE A 71 -21.14 -5.48 -5.01
N GLU A 72 -21.33 -6.23 -6.10
CA GLU A 72 -20.37 -6.31 -7.21
C GLU A 72 -20.11 -4.93 -7.83
N LEU A 73 -21.18 -4.15 -8.06
CA LEU A 73 -21.11 -2.79 -8.57
C LEU A 73 -20.34 -1.86 -7.61
N ARG A 74 -20.60 -1.96 -6.31
CA ARG A 74 -19.89 -1.18 -5.28
C ARG A 74 -18.39 -1.52 -5.25
N ILE A 75 -18.02 -2.79 -5.39
CA ILE A 75 -16.61 -3.20 -5.47
C ILE A 75 -15.94 -2.64 -6.73
N MET A 76 -16.60 -2.68 -7.89
CA MET A 76 -16.06 -2.07 -9.11
C MET A 76 -15.83 -0.57 -8.94
N ASN A 77 -16.84 0.14 -8.43
CA ASN A 77 -16.77 1.59 -8.29
C ASN A 77 -15.67 2.01 -7.31
N GLU A 78 -15.53 1.29 -6.19
CA GLU A 78 -14.45 1.56 -5.24
C GLU A 78 -13.08 1.22 -5.81
N ALA A 79 -12.93 0.10 -6.54
CA ALA A 79 -11.68 -0.24 -7.20
C ALA A 79 -11.28 0.81 -8.25
N LYS A 80 -12.24 1.33 -9.02
CA LYS A 80 -12.02 2.43 -9.96
C LYS A 80 -11.56 3.70 -9.25
N ARG A 81 -12.24 4.09 -8.17
CA ARG A 81 -11.89 5.26 -7.37
C ARG A 81 -10.49 5.16 -6.76
N VAL A 82 -10.10 3.98 -6.26
CA VAL A 82 -8.74 3.71 -5.75
C VAL A 82 -7.71 3.83 -6.86
N GLN A 83 -8.00 3.30 -8.05
CA GLN A 83 -7.11 3.41 -9.21
C GLN A 83 -6.93 4.87 -9.66
N GLU A 84 -8.02 5.65 -9.76
CA GLU A 84 -7.96 7.06 -10.16
C GLU A 84 -7.17 7.89 -9.15
N PHE A 85 -7.38 7.64 -7.86
CA PHE A 85 -6.60 8.29 -6.80
C PHE A 85 -5.12 7.94 -6.90
N TYR A 86 -4.80 6.65 -7.10
CA TYR A 86 -3.44 6.17 -7.26
C TYR A 86 -2.75 6.84 -8.45
N GLN A 87 -3.37 6.80 -9.64
CA GLN A 87 -2.78 7.35 -10.86
C GLN A 87 -2.52 8.85 -10.72
N LYS A 88 -3.51 9.59 -10.23
CA LYS A 88 -3.38 11.04 -10.02
C LYS A 88 -2.19 11.39 -9.11
N HIS A 89 -1.97 10.64 -8.03
CA HIS A 89 -0.88 10.90 -7.10
C HIS A 89 0.47 10.43 -7.65
N LEU A 90 0.48 9.38 -8.48
CA LEU A 90 1.67 8.94 -9.19
C LEU A 90 2.11 10.00 -10.20
N ASP A 91 1.19 10.52 -11.00
CA ASP A 91 1.45 11.57 -11.99
C ASP A 91 1.99 12.84 -11.33
N GLU A 92 1.42 13.25 -10.19
CA GLU A 92 1.91 14.39 -9.41
C GLU A 92 3.35 14.15 -8.89
N CYS A 93 3.65 12.93 -8.43
CA CYS A 93 5.02 12.60 -8.01
C CYS A 93 5.97 12.62 -9.21
N ASN A 94 5.57 12.06 -10.36
CA ASN A 94 6.35 12.04 -11.59
C ASN A 94 6.69 13.45 -12.06
N PHE A 95 5.71 14.35 -12.05
CA PHE A 95 5.92 15.76 -12.39
C PHE A 95 6.95 16.43 -11.47
N GLN A 96 6.90 16.14 -10.16
CA GLN A 96 7.89 16.67 -9.21
C GLN A 96 9.29 16.06 -9.41
N ILE A 97 9.38 14.77 -9.76
CA ILE A 97 10.64 14.10 -10.10
C ILE A 97 11.27 14.76 -11.33
N GLU A 98 10.49 14.97 -12.39
CA GLU A 98 10.95 15.60 -13.63
C GLU A 98 11.53 17.00 -13.34
N LYS A 99 10.79 17.83 -12.61
CA LYS A 99 11.25 19.17 -12.19
C LYS A 99 12.56 19.13 -11.37
N LEU A 100 12.71 18.14 -10.50
CA LEU A 100 13.95 17.95 -9.73
C LEU A 100 15.12 17.53 -10.62
N GLN A 101 14.85 16.70 -11.63
CA GLN A 101 15.85 16.28 -12.61
C GLN A 101 16.28 17.42 -13.53
N GLU A 102 15.38 18.31 -13.93
CA GLU A 102 15.71 19.53 -14.68
C GLU A 102 16.63 20.49 -13.89
N THR A 103 16.61 20.40 -12.56
CA THR A 103 17.48 21.20 -11.68
C THR A 103 18.91 20.63 -11.58
N ARG A 104 19.16 19.43 -12.14
CA ARG A 104 20.46 18.73 -12.14
C ARG A 104 21.65 19.53 -12.71
N PRO A 105 21.57 20.19 -13.88
CA PRO A 105 22.70 20.98 -14.42
C PRO A 105 23.11 22.14 -13.51
N PHE A 106 22.16 22.73 -12.76
CA PHE A 106 22.43 23.83 -11.84
C PHE A 106 23.20 23.36 -10.59
N SER A 107 22.99 22.11 -10.17
CA SER A 107 23.62 21.53 -8.97
C SER A 107 25.03 20.98 -9.20
N ARG A 108 25.40 20.68 -10.46
CA ARG A 108 26.73 20.19 -10.84
C ARG A 108 27.71 21.29 -11.27
N GLY A 109 27.26 22.55 -11.34
CA GLY A 109 28.09 23.70 -11.71
C GLY A 109 29.10 24.15 -10.63
N LYS A 110 30.09 24.97 -11.06
CA LYS A 110 31.21 25.46 -10.22
C LYS A 110 30.80 26.35 -9.03
N PHE A 111 29.58 26.89 -9.02
CA PHE A 111 29.04 27.75 -7.95
C PHE A 111 27.92 27.03 -7.19
N ARG A 112 28.31 26.00 -6.42
CA ARG A 112 27.37 25.21 -5.62
C ARG A 112 27.02 25.95 -4.32
N ASN A 113 25.88 26.63 -4.28
CA ASN A 113 25.37 27.17 -3.03
C ASN A 113 24.89 26.02 -2.13
N ARG A 114 25.47 25.91 -0.92
CA ARG A 114 25.10 24.88 0.07
C ARG A 114 23.61 24.92 0.43
N VAL A 115 23.01 26.11 0.51
CA VAL A 115 21.59 26.29 0.84
C VAL A 115 20.69 25.71 -0.24
N THR A 116 21.02 25.94 -1.52
CA THR A 116 20.29 25.38 -2.67
C THR A 116 20.40 23.86 -2.74
N LEU A 117 21.58 23.32 -2.39
CA LEU A 117 21.78 21.87 -2.41
C LEU A 117 20.98 21.17 -1.30
N GLU A 118 20.94 21.75 -0.10
CA GLU A 118 20.09 21.25 0.98
C GLU A 118 18.61 21.36 0.63
N SER A 119 18.15 22.45 0.00
CA SER A 119 16.74 22.56 -0.41
C SER A 119 16.35 21.51 -1.44
N ILE A 120 17.23 21.20 -2.39
CA ILE A 120 17.02 20.12 -3.38
C ILE A 120 16.97 18.77 -2.68
N LYS A 121 17.87 18.53 -1.72
CA LYS A 121 17.88 17.30 -0.91
C LYS A 121 16.56 17.11 -0.16
N TRP A 122 16.06 18.17 0.47
CA TRP A 122 14.76 18.16 1.15
C TRP A 122 13.60 17.87 0.19
N ALA A 123 13.60 18.48 -1.00
CA ALA A 123 12.59 18.21 -2.00
C ALA A 123 12.63 16.73 -2.47
N CYS A 124 13.82 16.14 -2.65
CA CYS A 124 13.96 14.72 -2.99
C CYS A 124 13.40 13.82 -1.87
N ILE A 125 13.71 14.13 -0.60
CA ILE A 125 13.18 13.39 0.56
C ILE A 125 11.66 13.46 0.60
N GLU A 126 11.08 14.63 0.37
CA GLU A 126 9.63 14.84 0.42
C GLU A 126 8.90 14.08 -0.70
N VAL A 127 9.42 14.10 -1.93
CA VAL A 127 8.84 13.31 -3.04
C VAL A 127 8.98 11.82 -2.76
N TYR A 128 10.15 11.35 -2.32
CA TYR A 128 10.36 9.95 -1.99
C TYR A 128 9.43 9.46 -0.88
N ARG A 129 9.17 10.31 0.12
CA ARG A 129 8.18 10.04 1.17
C ARG A 129 6.77 9.87 0.60
N ARG A 130 6.35 10.73 -0.33
CA ARG A 130 5.04 10.62 -1.00
C ARG A 130 4.92 9.32 -1.79
N LEU A 131 5.97 8.92 -2.51
CA LEU A 131 6.02 7.61 -3.19
C LEU A 131 5.87 6.46 -2.20
N ASN A 132 6.54 6.50 -1.05
CA ASN A 132 6.42 5.47 -0.02
C ASN A 132 5.02 5.40 0.63
N GLN A 133 4.37 6.56 0.82
CA GLN A 133 2.98 6.61 1.25
C GLN A 133 2.03 6.01 0.21
N LEU A 134 2.26 6.31 -1.06
CA LEU A 134 1.50 5.74 -2.17
C LEU A 134 1.71 4.23 -2.26
N HIS A 135 2.92 3.74 -2.00
CA HIS A 135 3.20 2.31 -1.92
C HIS A 135 2.42 1.63 -0.78
N SER A 136 2.45 2.21 0.42
CA SER A 136 1.68 1.70 1.55
C SER A 136 0.17 1.72 1.26
N TYR A 137 -0.32 2.74 0.55
CA TYR A 137 -1.70 2.84 0.09
C TYR A 137 -2.08 1.67 -0.83
N THR A 138 -1.24 1.31 -1.81
CA THR A 138 -1.51 0.18 -2.71
C THR A 138 -1.69 -1.15 -1.96
N ILE A 139 -0.77 -1.45 -1.04
CA ILE A 139 -0.78 -2.69 -0.24
C ILE A 139 -2.03 -2.76 0.64
N LEU A 140 -2.37 -1.65 1.30
CA LEU A 140 -3.51 -1.59 2.22
C LEU A 140 -4.83 -1.79 1.48
N ASN A 141 -5.02 -1.09 0.35
CA ASN A 141 -6.24 -1.20 -0.44
C ASN A 141 -6.40 -2.59 -1.05
N TYR A 142 -5.34 -3.15 -1.62
CA TYR A 142 -5.36 -4.53 -2.13
C TYR A 142 -5.77 -5.52 -1.02
N THR A 143 -5.16 -5.39 0.16
CA THR A 143 -5.48 -6.23 1.32
C THR A 143 -6.93 -6.05 1.78
N ALA A 144 -7.45 -4.82 1.74
CA ALA A 144 -8.83 -4.51 2.10
C ALA A 144 -9.81 -5.18 1.15
N PHE A 145 -9.59 -5.11 -0.17
CA PHE A 145 -10.43 -5.80 -1.15
C PHE A 145 -10.44 -7.32 -0.90
N VAL A 146 -9.27 -7.94 -0.70
CA VAL A 146 -9.18 -9.37 -0.39
C VAL A 146 -9.98 -9.73 0.86
N LYS A 147 -9.95 -8.89 1.91
CA LYS A 147 -10.68 -9.11 3.16
C LYS A 147 -12.19 -8.94 3.00
N ILE A 148 -12.64 -7.87 2.34
CA ILE A 148 -14.05 -7.57 2.14
C ILE A 148 -14.70 -8.65 1.28
N ILE A 149 -14.04 -9.07 0.20
CA ILE A 149 -14.51 -10.15 -0.68
C ILE A 149 -14.58 -11.48 0.08
N LYS A 150 -13.57 -11.82 0.88
CA LYS A 150 -13.61 -13.02 1.74
C LYS A 150 -14.75 -12.97 2.76
N LYS A 151 -15.01 -11.80 3.34
CA LYS A 151 -16.10 -11.61 4.31
C LYS A 151 -17.47 -11.77 3.63
N HIS A 152 -17.62 -11.25 2.42
CA HIS A 152 -18.80 -11.44 1.59
C HIS A 152 -19.05 -12.93 1.32
N ASP A 153 -18.05 -13.65 0.81
CA ASP A 153 -18.16 -15.10 0.52
C ASP A 153 -18.55 -15.91 1.78
N LYS A 154 -18.04 -15.52 2.95
CA LYS A 154 -18.38 -16.18 4.22
C LYS A 154 -19.81 -15.87 4.68
N ALA A 155 -20.30 -14.66 4.44
CA ALA A 155 -21.62 -14.21 4.88
C ALA A 155 -22.75 -14.75 3.97
N THR A 156 -22.50 -14.81 2.66
CA THR A 156 -23.48 -15.25 1.66
C THR A 156 -23.39 -16.74 1.34
N GLY A 157 -22.28 -17.39 1.69
CA GLY A 157 -22.01 -18.78 1.28
C GLY A 157 -21.65 -18.93 -0.21
N LEU A 158 -21.64 -17.83 -0.96
CA LEU A 158 -21.33 -17.81 -2.39
C LEU A 158 -19.81 -17.76 -2.59
N LYS A 159 -19.28 -18.61 -3.47
CA LYS A 159 -17.84 -18.65 -3.77
C LYS A 159 -17.48 -17.69 -4.92
N LYS A 160 -17.75 -16.40 -4.76
CA LYS A 160 -17.55 -15.37 -5.80
C LYS A 160 -16.18 -14.69 -5.75
N LYS A 161 -15.32 -15.00 -4.76
CA LYS A 161 -13.98 -14.40 -4.63
C LYS A 161 -13.16 -14.36 -5.91
N LYS A 162 -13.15 -15.43 -6.71
CA LYS A 162 -12.33 -15.47 -7.94
C LYS A 162 -12.80 -14.41 -8.95
N HIS A 163 -14.10 -14.29 -9.14
CA HIS A 163 -14.72 -13.34 -10.06
C HIS A 163 -14.49 -11.89 -9.59
N LEU A 164 -14.81 -11.60 -8.32
CA LEU A 164 -14.61 -10.28 -7.72
C LEU A 164 -13.14 -9.85 -7.71
N MET A 165 -12.20 -10.76 -7.42
CA MET A 165 -10.78 -10.45 -7.49
C MET A 165 -10.29 -10.24 -8.93
N GLN A 166 -10.86 -10.92 -9.93
CA GLN A 166 -10.55 -10.64 -11.34
C GLN A 166 -10.99 -9.22 -11.72
N MET A 167 -12.14 -8.77 -11.24
CA MET A 167 -12.60 -7.39 -11.44
C MET A 167 -11.67 -6.37 -10.77
N VAL A 168 -11.12 -6.67 -9.59
CA VAL A 168 -10.11 -5.78 -8.98
C VAL A 168 -8.78 -5.83 -9.76
N HIS A 169 -8.36 -7.03 -10.18
CA HIS A 169 -7.16 -7.23 -10.98
C HIS A 169 -7.26 -6.69 -12.41
N GLN A 170 -8.40 -6.20 -12.88
CA GLN A 170 -8.44 -5.46 -14.15
C GLN A 170 -7.54 -4.21 -14.10
N TYR A 171 -7.26 -3.71 -12.88
CA TYR A 171 -6.31 -2.63 -12.61
C TYR A 171 -4.90 -3.12 -12.30
N LYS A 172 -4.49 -4.28 -12.85
CA LYS A 172 -3.17 -4.89 -12.60
C LYS A 172 -2.01 -4.00 -13.01
N SER A 173 -2.15 -3.24 -14.10
CA SER A 173 -1.15 -2.23 -14.53
C SER A 173 -1.11 -0.98 -13.65
N GLY A 174 -2.02 -0.87 -12.67
CA GLY A 174 -2.15 0.27 -11.77
C GLY A 174 -1.84 -0.10 -10.32
N PHE A 175 -2.77 0.20 -9.42
CA PHE A 175 -2.54 0.13 -7.97
C PHE A 175 -2.28 -1.28 -7.43
N CYS A 176 -2.59 -2.36 -8.17
CA CYS A 176 -2.44 -3.72 -7.66
C CYS A 176 -0.99 -4.18 -7.64
N ASP A 177 -0.25 -4.00 -8.75
CA ASP A 177 1.15 -4.43 -8.85
C ASP A 177 2.11 -3.22 -8.73
N ALA A 178 1.62 -2.00 -9.03
CA ALA A 178 2.34 -0.74 -8.94
C ALA A 178 3.81 -0.77 -9.48
N PRO A 179 4.08 -1.34 -10.67
CA PRO A 179 5.44 -1.47 -11.18
C PRO A 179 6.08 -0.10 -11.46
N GLU A 180 5.31 0.83 -12.02
CA GLU A 180 5.76 2.20 -12.30
C GLU A 180 6.18 2.92 -11.02
N LEU A 181 5.43 2.76 -9.93
CA LEU A 181 5.78 3.35 -8.63
C LEU A 181 7.16 2.89 -8.14
N LEU A 182 7.46 1.59 -8.25
CA LEU A 182 8.74 1.03 -7.84
C LEU A 182 9.89 1.53 -8.73
N GLU A 183 9.65 1.66 -10.03
CA GLU A 183 10.61 2.25 -10.97
C GLU A 183 10.92 3.71 -10.63
N GLN A 184 9.91 4.50 -10.29
CA GLN A 184 10.07 5.90 -9.90
C GLN A 184 10.82 6.04 -8.57
N MET A 185 10.54 5.16 -7.60
CA MET A 185 11.31 5.09 -6.36
C MET A 185 12.79 4.79 -6.63
N ASN A 186 13.10 3.80 -7.46
CA ASN A 186 14.48 3.47 -7.83
C ASN A 186 15.17 4.61 -8.60
N THR A 187 14.44 5.29 -9.49
CA THR A 187 14.96 6.45 -10.23
C THR A 187 15.34 7.59 -9.29
N MET A 188 14.53 7.85 -8.27
CA MET A 188 14.84 8.86 -7.25
C MET A 188 16.05 8.47 -6.41
N GLU A 189 16.16 7.22 -5.99
CA GLU A 189 17.32 6.72 -5.24
C GLU A 189 18.62 6.88 -6.04
N ASN A 190 18.60 6.51 -7.32
CA ASN A 190 19.73 6.68 -8.23
C ASN A 190 20.07 8.16 -8.43
N PHE A 191 19.07 9.03 -8.59
CA PHE A 191 19.27 10.47 -8.71
C PHE A 191 19.98 11.07 -7.49
N VAL A 192 19.56 10.67 -6.29
CA VAL A 192 20.14 11.13 -5.02
C VAL A 192 21.53 10.52 -4.80
N ALA A 193 21.72 9.24 -5.15
CA ALA A 193 23.02 8.58 -5.10
C ALA A 193 24.06 9.28 -5.97
N ASP A 194 23.68 9.61 -7.20
CA ASP A 194 24.49 10.34 -8.18
C ASP A 194 24.86 11.75 -7.72
N LEU A 195 23.94 12.44 -7.04
CA LEU A 195 24.11 13.84 -6.67
C LEU A 195 24.88 14.01 -5.35
N PHE A 196 24.69 13.10 -4.38
CA PHE A 196 25.19 13.27 -3.02
C PHE A 196 26.19 12.19 -2.56
N TYR A 197 26.08 10.96 -3.06
CA TYR A 197 26.80 9.80 -2.51
C TYR A 197 27.69 9.08 -3.53
N ARG A 198 28.09 9.76 -4.61
CA ARG A 198 28.99 9.22 -5.65
C ARG A 198 28.52 7.89 -6.24
N GLY A 199 27.20 7.71 -6.38
CA GLY A 199 26.58 6.50 -6.93
C GLY A 199 26.27 5.41 -5.91
N ASN A 200 26.47 5.63 -4.60
CA ASN A 200 26.07 4.65 -3.58
C ASN A 200 24.55 4.72 -3.30
N VAL A 201 23.79 3.84 -3.96
CA VAL A 201 22.32 3.75 -3.86
C VAL A 201 21.85 3.29 -2.48
N VAL A 202 22.57 2.37 -1.83
CA VAL A 202 22.19 1.86 -0.51
C VAL A 202 22.25 2.96 0.55
N GLN A 203 23.31 3.76 0.51
CA GLN A 203 23.45 4.92 1.38
C GLN A 203 22.39 5.98 1.09
N ALA A 204 22.12 6.27 -0.20
CA ALA A 204 21.08 7.19 -0.62
C ALA A 204 19.70 6.77 -0.11
N ARG A 205 19.32 5.50 -0.32
CA ARG A 205 18.06 4.92 0.17
C ARG A 205 17.95 5.02 1.69
N SER A 206 19.02 4.67 2.42
CA SER A 206 19.01 4.74 3.88
C SER A 206 18.77 6.18 4.38
N GLU A 207 19.38 7.18 3.75
CA GLU A 207 19.19 8.57 4.14
C GLU A 207 17.80 9.10 3.71
N LEU A 208 17.27 8.68 2.57
CA LEU A 208 15.92 9.03 2.13
C LEU A 208 14.83 8.45 3.05
N LEU A 209 15.05 7.24 3.60
CA LEU A 209 14.14 6.59 4.53
C LEU A 209 14.25 7.12 5.96
N VAL A 210 15.47 7.39 6.44
CA VAL A 210 15.72 7.76 7.84
C VAL A 210 15.52 9.25 8.09
N LYS A 211 15.81 10.13 7.13
CA LYS A 211 15.87 11.59 7.36
C LYS A 211 14.51 12.28 7.41
N TYR A 212 13.43 11.53 7.60
CA TYR A 212 12.10 12.09 7.82
C TYR A 212 11.91 12.52 9.27
N MET A 213 12.32 13.74 9.60
CA MET A 213 11.70 14.58 10.64
C MET A 213 11.91 16.08 10.32
N PRO A 214 11.22 16.67 9.33
CA PRO A 214 10.94 18.09 9.36
C PRO A 214 9.57 18.30 10.01
N VAL A 215 9.36 17.72 11.20
CA VAL A 215 8.35 18.29 12.09
C VAL A 215 9.07 19.48 12.68
N ASN A 216 8.62 20.69 12.36
CA ASN A 216 9.01 21.87 13.11
C ASN A 216 8.87 21.48 14.59
N SER A 217 9.97 21.36 15.34
CA SER A 217 9.95 20.83 16.71
C SER A 217 8.92 21.58 17.59
N TRP A 218 8.65 22.82 17.19
CA TRP A 218 7.60 23.71 17.66
C TRP A 218 6.16 23.15 17.55
N GLU A 219 5.77 22.60 16.40
CA GLU A 219 4.42 22.05 16.19
C GLU A 219 4.22 20.77 17.00
N MET A 220 5.23 19.90 17.08
CA MET A 220 5.18 18.70 17.91
C MET A 220 5.05 19.05 19.41
N MET A 221 5.74 20.11 19.83
CA MET A 221 5.63 20.65 21.20
C MET A 221 4.22 21.19 21.47
N HIS A 222 3.63 21.95 20.53
CA HIS A 222 2.26 22.47 20.70
C HIS A 222 1.19 21.38 20.65
N THR A 223 1.32 20.39 19.78
CA THR A 223 0.40 19.24 19.74
C THR A 223 0.49 18.43 21.03
N GLY A 224 1.71 18.16 21.51
CA GLY A 224 1.91 17.47 22.79
C GLY A 224 1.30 18.24 23.96
N MET A 225 1.48 19.56 24.01
CA MET A 225 0.89 20.43 25.03
C MET A 225 -0.64 20.41 25.00
N ARG A 226 -1.25 20.55 23.81
CA ARG A 226 -2.72 20.53 23.65
C ARG A 226 -3.30 19.18 24.09
N VAL A 227 -2.67 18.07 23.68
CA VAL A 227 -3.10 16.72 24.08
C VAL A 227 -2.96 16.52 25.59
N GLY A 228 -1.86 17.00 26.19
CA GLY A 228 -1.66 16.96 27.64
C GLY A 228 -2.75 17.69 28.42
N ILE A 229 -3.11 18.90 27.98
CA ILE A 229 -4.20 19.70 28.60
C ILE A 229 -5.54 18.96 28.49
N LEU A 230 -5.84 18.36 27.32
CA LEU A 230 -7.07 17.60 27.12
C LEU A 230 -7.16 16.36 28.03
N ILE A 231 -6.04 15.66 28.26
CA ILE A 231 -6.00 14.49 29.17
C ILE A 231 -6.29 14.90 30.61
N VAL A 232 -5.70 16.00 31.09
CA VAL A 232 -5.94 16.49 32.47
C VAL A 232 -7.40 16.90 32.66
N LEU A 233 -7.98 17.63 31.70
CA LEU A 233 -9.39 18.00 31.74
C LEU A 233 -10.31 16.78 31.71
N PHE A 234 -9.99 15.79 30.88
CA PHE A 234 -10.77 14.55 30.80
C PHE A 234 -10.77 13.80 32.13
N LEU A 235 -9.61 13.65 32.77
CA LEU A 235 -9.50 13.00 34.07
C LEU A 235 -10.25 13.77 35.17
N TRP A 236 -10.22 15.11 35.12
CA TRP A 236 -10.94 15.94 36.07
C TRP A 236 -12.46 15.82 35.92
N VAL A 237 -12.99 15.86 34.69
CA VAL A 237 -14.42 15.64 34.41
C VAL A 237 -14.83 14.23 34.80
N PHE A 238 -14.03 13.23 34.46
CA PHE A 238 -14.28 11.84 34.81
C PHE A 238 -14.35 11.65 36.34
N TRP A 239 -13.42 12.26 37.08
CA TRP A 239 -13.45 12.26 38.55
C TRP A 239 -14.72 12.90 39.09
N ASN A 240 -15.13 14.08 38.57
CA ASN A 240 -16.36 14.74 38.99
C ASN A 240 -17.60 13.87 38.75
N ILE A 241 -17.71 13.23 37.58
CA ILE A 241 -18.84 12.32 37.26
C ILE A 241 -18.88 11.15 38.24
N VAL A 242 -17.73 10.52 38.52
CA VAL A 242 -17.64 9.40 39.46
C VAL A 242 -18.04 9.85 40.87
N THR A 243 -17.59 11.02 41.30
CA THR A 243 -17.98 11.56 42.62
C THR A 243 -19.47 11.90 42.68
N GLU A 244 -20.06 12.48 41.64
CA GLU A 244 -21.49 12.79 41.61
C GLU A 244 -22.36 11.53 41.62
N ILE A 245 -22.02 10.51 40.82
CA ILE A 245 -22.74 9.23 40.83
C ILE A 245 -22.63 8.57 42.22
N ARG A 246 -21.46 8.66 42.86
CA ARG A 246 -21.24 8.09 44.20
C ARG A 246 -21.92 8.90 45.33
N LEU A 247 -22.25 10.16 45.07
CA LEU A 247 -22.94 11.09 45.99
C LEU A 247 -24.46 11.10 45.82
N ILE A 248 -25.03 10.24 44.97
CA ILE A 248 -26.48 9.93 44.94
C ILE A 248 -26.71 8.61 45.71
N PRO A 249 -26.71 8.59 47.05
CA PRO A 249 -27.28 7.48 47.80
C PRO A 249 -28.80 7.65 47.85
N ASP A 250 -29.50 6.65 47.31
CA ASP A 250 -30.90 6.25 47.53
C ASP A 250 -31.74 7.21 48.40
N SER A 251 -32.34 8.24 47.79
CA SER A 251 -33.39 9.04 48.43
C SER A 251 -34.78 8.75 47.90
N GLU A 252 -35.07 7.55 47.40
CA GLU A 252 -36.46 7.10 47.22
C GLU A 252 -36.58 5.60 47.45
N GLY A 253 -37.19 5.20 48.57
CA GLY A 253 -37.78 3.87 48.69
C GLY A 253 -37.79 3.21 50.07
N THR A 254 -38.57 3.73 51.03
CA THR A 254 -39.26 2.85 51.99
C THR A 254 -40.70 3.33 52.23
N PRO A 255 -41.72 2.66 51.66
CA PRO A 255 -43.07 2.67 52.17
C PRO A 255 -43.32 1.54 53.20
N SER A 256 -44.22 1.83 54.15
CA SER A 256 -45.01 0.96 55.05
C SER A 256 -44.34 0.20 56.21
N GLU A 257 -44.68 0.64 57.43
CA GLU A 257 -45.00 -0.08 58.70
C GLU A 257 -44.86 1.00 59.82
N ILE A 258 -45.84 1.46 60.60
CA ILE A 258 -47.14 0.99 61.14
C ILE A 258 -48.07 2.21 61.26
#